data_AF-I0QRX4-F1
#
_entry.id   AF-I0QRX4-F1
#
_cell.length_a   1.000
_cell.length_b   1.000
_cell.length_c   1.000
_cell.angle_alpha   90.00
_cell.angle_beta   90.00
_cell.angle_gamma   90.00
#
_symmetry.space_group_name_H-M   'P 1'
#
loop_
_entity.id
_entity.type
_entity.pdbx_description
1 polymer ?
#
loop_
_entity_poly.entity_id
_entity_poly.type
_entity_poly.pdbx_seq_one_letter_code
_entity_poly.pdbx_strand_id
1 'polypeptide(L)'
;MRGFLLPKIEGNPMRITVNAPDKECAGVAMSCAQDFIAKKKDDDGTSDGWGYLPKGFNVYVVKKKNGNISATCHRAPIKIQEAA
;
A
#
# COMPACT_ATOMS: atom_id res chain seq x y z
N MET A 1 4.27 -22.40 -41.02
CA MET A 1 4.75 -21.59 -39.87
C MET A 1 3.82 -21.88 -38.70
N ARG A 2 4.29 -22.60 -37.67
CA ARG A 2 3.48 -22.90 -36.48
C ARG A 2 3.45 -21.65 -35.60
N GLY A 3 2.28 -21.02 -35.48
CA GLY A 3 2.09 -19.89 -34.58
C GLY A 3 2.30 -20.34 -33.13
N PHE A 4 3.25 -19.71 -32.45
CA PHE A 4 3.38 -19.81 -31.00
C PHE A 4 2.20 -19.04 -30.38
N LEU A 5 1.21 -19.75 -29.84
CA LEU A 5 0.28 -19.15 -28.88
C LEU A 5 1.08 -18.86 -27.61
N LEU A 6 1.47 -17.60 -27.42
CA LEU A 6 1.88 -17.12 -26.12
C LEU A 6 0.69 -17.30 -25.16
N PRO A 7 0.86 -17.99 -24.02
CA PRO A 7 -0.19 -18.02 -23.01
C PRO A 7 -0.46 -16.58 -22.60
N LYS A 8 -1.70 -16.10 -22.77
CA LYS A 8 -2.15 -14.86 -22.14
C LYS A 8 -1.99 -15.08 -20.64
N ILE A 9 -0.97 -14.45 -20.05
CA ILE A 9 -0.86 -14.35 -18.60
C ILE A 9 -2.00 -13.40 -18.20
N GLU A 10 -3.20 -13.94 -18.01
CA GLU A 10 -4.33 -13.23 -17.40
C GLU A 10 -4.04 -13.08 -15.90
N GLY A 11 -2.95 -12.37 -15.59
CA GLY A 11 -2.72 -11.86 -14.25
C GLY A 11 -3.80 -10.82 -13.99
N ASN A 12 -4.77 -11.16 -13.15
CA ASN A 12 -5.80 -10.21 -12.72
C ASN A 12 -5.06 -8.96 -12.18
N PRO A 13 -5.27 -7.76 -12.75
CA PRO A 13 -4.45 -6.60 -12.42
C PRO A 13 -4.61 -6.27 -10.94
N MET A 14 -3.50 -6.27 -10.20
CA MET A 14 -3.46 -5.84 -8.81
C MET A 14 -3.96 -4.41 -8.71
N ARG A 15 -5.01 -4.18 -7.90
CA ARG A 15 -5.53 -2.84 -7.64
C ARG A 15 -5.06 -2.35 -6.28
N ILE A 16 -4.62 -1.09 -6.23
CA ILE A 16 -4.30 -0.38 -4.99
C ILE A 16 -5.45 0.59 -4.69
N THR A 17 -6.11 0.42 -3.56
CA THR A 17 -7.10 1.37 -3.04
C THR A 17 -6.44 2.23 -2.00
N VAL A 18 -6.46 3.55 -2.19
CA VAL A 18 -5.93 4.52 -1.23
C VAL A 18 -7.10 5.20 -0.51
N ASN A 19 -7.13 5.09 0.81
CA ASN A 19 -8.07 5.82 1.66
C ASN A 19 -7.30 6.90 2.44
N ALA A 20 -7.55 8.16 2.14
CA ALA A 20 -6.81 9.27 2.70
C ALA A 20 -7.70 10.52 2.84
N PRO A 21 -7.52 11.34 3.89
CA PRO A 21 -8.30 12.56 4.11
C PRO A 21 -7.92 13.71 3.16
N ASP A 22 -6.68 13.73 2.66
CA ASP A 22 -6.14 14.79 1.83
C ASP A 22 -5.09 14.27 0.83
N LYS A 23 -4.71 15.12 -0.13
CA LYS A 23 -3.79 14.76 -1.22
C LYS A 23 -2.39 14.40 -0.74
N GLU A 24 -1.91 15.02 0.34
CA GLU A 24 -0.59 14.74 0.91
C GLU A 24 -0.58 13.35 1.52
N CYS A 25 -1.59 13.04 2.34
CA CYS A 25 -1.78 11.72 2.94
C CYS A 25 -1.99 10.63 1.86
N ALA A 26 -2.69 10.94 0.77
CA ALA A 26 -2.84 10.02 -0.37
C ALA A 26 -1.51 9.72 -1.06
N GLY A 27 -0.66 10.74 -1.25
CA GLY A 27 0.69 10.56 -1.80
C GLY A 27 1.56 9.67 -0.92
N VAL A 28 1.57 9.93 0.38
CA VAL A 28 2.31 9.12 1.36
C VAL A 28 1.79 7.68 1.41
N ALA A 29 0.46 7.48 1.41
CA ALA A 29 -0.17 6.16 1.34
C ALA A 29 0.27 5.38 0.11
N MET A 30 0.31 6.03 -1.05
CA MET A 30 0.74 5.41 -2.30
C MET A 30 2.23 5.03 -2.26
N SER A 31 3.10 5.88 -1.74
CA SER A 31 4.53 5.54 -1.56
C SER A 31 4.71 4.36 -0.61
N CYS A 32 3.97 4.29 0.50
CA CYS A 32 4.01 3.15 1.41
C CYS A 32 3.48 1.86 0.76
N ALA A 33 2.43 1.94 -0.06
CA ALA A 33 1.90 0.79 -0.79
C ALA A 33 2.93 0.25 -1.80
N GLN A 34 3.64 1.14 -2.51
CA GLN A 34 4.72 0.75 -3.42
C GLN A 34 5.88 0.09 -2.68
N ASP A 35 6.29 0.64 -1.53
CA ASP A 35 7.33 0.03 -0.68
C ASP A 35 6.92 -1.36 -0.17
N PHE A 36 5.66 -1.52 0.24
CA PHE A 36 5.10 -2.80 0.67
C PHE A 36 5.22 -3.88 -0.41
N ILE A 37 4.87 -3.52 -1.66
CA ILE A 37 5.00 -4.41 -2.83
C ILE A 37 6.47 -4.69 -3.13
N ALA A 38 7.31 -3.65 -3.20
CA ALA A 38 8.71 -3.76 -3.60
C ALA A 38 9.53 -4.62 -2.62
N LYS A 39 9.25 -4.49 -1.33
CA LYS A 39 9.90 -5.30 -0.28
C LYS A 39 9.34 -6.71 -0.18
N LYS A 40 8.35 -7.07 -1.01
CA LYS A 40 7.61 -8.32 -0.93
C LYS A 40 7.28 -8.67 0.51
N LYS A 41 6.66 -7.75 1.26
CA LYS A 41 6.30 -8.01 2.66
C LYS A 41 5.22 -9.09 2.85
N ASP A 42 4.95 -9.82 1.78
CA ASP A 42 4.04 -10.93 1.63
C ASP A 42 4.75 -12.25 1.28
N ASP A 43 6.09 -12.26 1.17
CA ASP A 43 6.86 -13.41 0.65
C ASP A 43 6.71 -14.67 1.54
N ASP A 44 6.34 -14.50 2.81
CA ASP A 44 6.08 -15.59 3.75
C ASP A 44 4.59 -15.89 3.96
N GLY A 45 3.68 -15.13 3.33
CA GLY A 45 2.24 -15.25 3.50
C GLY A 45 1.73 -14.96 4.92
N THR A 46 2.55 -14.38 5.80
CA THR A 46 2.17 -14.12 7.21
C THR A 46 1.73 -12.68 7.47
N SER A 47 2.16 -11.72 6.64
CA SER A 47 1.86 -10.31 6.85
C SER A 47 0.84 -9.78 5.84
N ASP A 48 -0.44 -10.00 6.14
CA ASP A 48 -1.56 -9.38 5.41
C ASP A 48 -1.58 -7.84 5.57
N GLY A 49 -0.78 -7.24 6.46
CA GLY A 49 -0.69 -5.78 6.55
C GLY A 49 0.48 -5.23 7.37
N TRP A 50 0.86 -3.99 7.07
CA TRP A 50 2.01 -3.29 7.61
C TRP A 50 1.69 -1.83 7.98
N GLY A 51 2.16 -1.39 9.14
CA GLY A 51 2.10 0.00 9.60
C GLY A 51 3.38 0.77 9.27
N TYR A 52 3.21 1.97 8.74
CA TYR A 52 4.26 2.94 8.43
C TYR A 52 4.01 4.21 9.25
N LEU A 53 5.08 4.77 9.83
CA LEU A 53 5.05 6.02 10.60
C LEU A 53 5.90 7.12 9.93
N PRO A 54 5.57 7.54 8.68
CA PRO A 54 6.19 8.71 8.09
C PRO A 54 5.88 9.97 8.93
N LYS A 55 6.80 10.94 8.93
CA LYS A 55 6.68 12.15 9.77
C LYS A 55 5.34 12.85 9.53
N GLY A 56 4.51 12.98 10.58
CA GLY A 56 3.19 13.62 10.51
C GLY A 56 2.05 12.74 10.02
N PHE A 57 2.33 11.48 9.66
CA PHE A 57 1.37 10.55 9.07
C PHE A 57 1.43 9.18 9.72
N ASN A 58 0.32 8.47 9.62
CA ASN A 58 0.18 7.10 10.04
C ASN A 58 -0.44 6.35 8.87
N VAL A 59 0.28 5.41 8.29
CA VAL A 59 -0.20 4.68 7.10
C VAL A 59 -0.27 3.21 7.42
N TYR A 60 -1.40 2.59 7.11
CA TYR A 60 -1.60 1.15 7.22
C TYR A 60 -1.86 0.58 5.84
N VAL A 61 -1.00 -0.33 5.39
CA VAL A 61 -1.11 -1.01 4.09
C VAL A 61 -1.51 -2.45 4.35
N VAL A 62 -2.52 -2.95 3.65
CA VAL A 62 -3.06 -4.30 3.80
C VAL A 62 -3.18 -4.96 2.44
N LYS A 63 -2.65 -6.17 2.29
CA LYS A 63 -2.99 -7.02 1.16
C LYS A 63 -4.26 -7.79 1.46
N LYS A 64 -5.17 -7.80 0.49
CA LYS A 64 -6.41 -8.56 0.52
C LYS A 64 -6.18 -9.93 -0.10
N LYS A 65 -6.96 -10.92 0.31
CA LYS A 65 -6.93 -12.31 -0.21
C LYS A 65 -7.05 -12.43 -1.74
N ASN A 66 -7.65 -11.44 -2.40
CA ASN A 66 -7.76 -11.38 -3.86
C ASN A 66 -6.54 -10.76 -4.57
N GLY A 67 -5.44 -10.50 -3.84
CA GLY A 67 -4.22 -9.90 -4.36
C GLY A 67 -4.24 -8.37 -4.43
N ASN A 68 -5.36 -7.72 -4.12
CA ASN A 68 -5.44 -6.26 -4.09
C ASN A 68 -4.84 -5.68 -2.82
N ILE A 69 -4.42 -4.42 -2.86
CA ILE A 69 -3.85 -3.71 -1.71
C ILE A 69 -4.75 -2.55 -1.30
N SER A 70 -4.87 -2.33 0.00
CA SER A 70 -5.54 -1.19 0.60
C SER A 70 -4.55 -0.42 1.43
N ALA A 71 -4.33 0.86 1.14
CA ALA A 71 -3.48 1.74 1.91
C ALA A 71 -4.33 2.84 2.53
N THR A 72 -4.43 2.85 3.86
CA THR A 72 -5.16 3.86 4.62
C THR A 72 -4.15 4.79 5.26
N CYS A 73 -4.27 6.09 5.02
CA CYS A 73 -3.46 7.10 5.67
C CYS A 73 -4.31 7.98 6.59
N HIS A 74 -3.77 8.26 7.75
CA HIS A 74 -4.27 9.23 8.71
C HIS A 74 -3.17 10.25 8.99
N ARG A 75 -3.55 11.51 9.23
CA ARG A 75 -2.60 12.44 9.87
C ARG A 75 -2.38 11.95 11.29
N ALA A 76 -1.13 11.70 11.66
CA ALA A 76 -0.82 11.47 13.06
C ALA A 76 -1.21 12.75 13.82
N PRO A 77 -1.77 12.66 15.03
CA PRO A 77 -1.96 13.86 15.83
C PRO A 77 -0.61 14.56 15.91
N ILE A 78 -0.57 15.83 15.46
CA ILE A 78 0.55 16.69 15.76
C ILE A 78 0.57 16.71 17.28
N LYS A 79 1.56 16.05 17.90
CA LYS A 79 1.84 16.29 19.31
C LYS A 79 2.24 17.76 19.36
N ILE A 80 1.27 18.64 19.59
CA ILE A 80 1.51 19.96 20.14
C ILE A 80 1.87 19.68 21.60
N GLN A 81 3.02 19.04 21.83
CA GLN A 81 3.65 19.10 23.14
C GLN A 81 4.23 20.51 23.20
N GLU A 82 3.37 21.40 23.71
CA GLU A 82 3.72 22.57 24.51
C GLU A 82 4.71 23.52 23.84
N ALA A 83 4.19 24.26 22.86
CA ALA A 83 4.44 25.70 22.87
C ALA A 83 3.63 26.28 24.06
N ALA A 84 4.21 26.23 25.26
CA ALA A 84 3.73 26.92 26.45
C ALA A 84 4.93 27.34 27.30
#